data_AF-A0A358IEK5-F1
#
_entry.id   AF-A0A358IEK5-F1
#
_cell.length_a   1.000
_cell.length_b   1.000
_cell.length_c   1.000
_cell.angle_alpha   90.00
_cell.angle_beta   90.00
_cell.angle_gamma   90.00
#
_symmetry.space_group_name_H-M   'P 1'
#
loop_
_entity.id
_entity.type
_entity.pdbx_description
1 polymer ?
#
loop_
_entity_poly.entity_id
_entity_poly.type
_entity_poly.pdbx_seq_one_letter_code
_entity_poly.pdbx_strand_id
1 'polypeptide(L)' 'GALIGFAGPRVIEETIKQELPKGFQRSEFVQEHGMVDLVVDRRELKSVIEKLLRHQHAGWSD' A
#
# COMPACT_ATOMS: atom_id res chain seq x y z
N GLY A 1 4.05 -8.63 0.43
CA GLY A 1 4.59 -7.76 1.50
C GLY A 1 3.60 -7.57 2.64
N ALA A 2 3.34 -6.32 2.99
CA ALA A 2 2.48 -5.91 4.12
C ALA A 2 1.03 -6.39 3.94
N LEU A 3 0.28 -6.48 5.04
CA LEU A 3 -1.17 -6.70 5.05
C LEU A 3 -1.86 -5.36 5.30
N ILE A 4 -2.72 -4.93 4.39
CA ILE A 4 -3.38 -3.62 4.38
C ILE A 4 -4.88 -3.83 4.18
N GLY A 5 -5.69 -3.38 5.12
CA GLY A 5 -7.15 -3.48 5.03
C GLY A 5 -7.85 -2.95 6.27
N PHE A 6 -9.14 -2.67 6.12
CA PHE A 6 -9.99 -2.18 7.21
C PHE A 6 -10.44 -3.31 8.16
N ALA A 7 -10.88 -4.44 7.60
CA ALA A 7 -11.31 -5.62 8.36
C ALA A 7 -10.38 -6.81 8.08
N GLY A 8 -10.24 -7.72 9.05
CA GLY A 8 -9.44 -8.93 8.87
C GLY A 8 -10.06 -9.88 7.82
N PRO A 9 -9.24 -10.66 7.08
CA PRO A 9 -9.71 -11.49 5.98
C PRO A 9 -10.81 -12.47 6.39
N ARG A 10 -10.66 -13.09 7.57
CA ARG A 10 -11.67 -14.01 8.12
C ARG A 10 -13.04 -13.36 8.30
N VAL A 11 -13.08 -12.13 8.81
CA VAL A 11 -14.35 -11.41 9.02
C VAL A 11 -15.03 -11.13 7.68
N ILE A 12 -14.24 -10.81 6.64
CA ILE A 12 -14.76 -10.55 5.29
C ILE A 12 -15.31 -11.84 4.68
N GLU A 13 -14.55 -12.95 4.71
CA GLU A 13 -14.98 -14.26 4.20
C GLU A 13 -16.26 -14.74 4.87
N GLU A 14 -16.34 -14.62 6.20
CA GLU A 14 -17.55 -14.98 6.95
C GLU A 14 -18.76 -14.11 6.58
N THR A 15 -18.54 -12.86 6.15
CA THR A 15 -19.60 -11.92 5.75
C THR A 15 -20.07 -12.17 4.31
N ILE A 16 -19.16 -12.35 3.36
CA ILE A 16 -19.50 -12.50 1.92
C ILE A 16 -19.72 -13.96 1.49
N LYS A 17 -19.38 -14.93 2.34
CA LYS A 17 -19.49 -16.38 2.09
C LYS A 17 -18.76 -16.85 0.83
N GLN A 18 -17.62 -16.22 0.53
CA GLN A 18 -16.75 -16.53 -0.61
C GLN A 18 -15.29 -16.48 -0.15
N GLU A 19 -14.43 -17.26 -0.82
CA GLU A 19 -12.99 -17.19 -0.60
C GLU A 19 -12.43 -15.86 -1.13
N LEU A 20 -11.45 -15.31 -0.42
CA LEU A 20 -10.78 -14.10 -0.89
C LEU A 20 -9.79 -14.42 -2.02
N PRO A 21 -9.63 -13.50 -3.00
CA PRO A 21 -8.63 -13.65 -4.04
C PRO A 21 -7.23 -13.89 -3.47
N LYS A 22 -6.40 -14.63 -4.21
CA LYS A 22 -5.01 -14.84 -3.80
C LYS A 22 -4.29 -13.49 -3.66
N GLY A 23 -3.65 -13.30 -2.52
CA GLY A 23 -2.93 -12.06 -2.24
C GLY A 23 -3.83 -10.89 -1.86
N PHE A 24 -5.14 -11.09 -1.67
CA PHE A 24 -6.03 -10.06 -1.14
C PHE A 24 -5.41 -9.38 0.10
N GLN A 25 -5.55 -8.05 0.18
CA GLN A 25 -4.91 -7.19 1.21
C GLN A 25 -3.38 -7.16 1.23
N ARG A 26 -2.67 -7.88 0.36
CA ARG A 26 -1.21 -7.75 0.28
C ARG A 26 -0.84 -6.43 -0.39
N SER A 27 0.30 -5.86 0.01
CA SER A 27 0.83 -4.62 -0.56
C SER A 27 0.81 -4.58 -2.09
N GLU A 28 1.16 -5.70 -2.74
CA GLU A 28 1.17 -5.83 -4.19
C GLU A 28 -0.25 -5.81 -4.78
N PHE A 29 -1.19 -6.53 -4.14
CA PHE A 29 -2.59 -6.57 -4.55
C PHE A 29 -3.23 -5.18 -4.45
N VAL A 30 -3.05 -4.48 -3.33
CA VAL A 30 -3.65 -3.16 -3.14
C VAL A 30 -3.00 -2.09 -4.02
N GLN A 31 -1.72 -2.27 -4.41
CA GLN A 31 -1.06 -1.44 -5.42
C GLN A 31 -1.66 -1.67 -6.81
N GLU A 32 -1.86 -2.93 -7.22
CA GLU A 32 -2.50 -3.27 -8.51
C GLU A 32 -3.91 -2.69 -8.62
N HIS A 33 -4.62 -2.55 -7.49
CA HIS A 33 -5.96 -1.97 -7.43
C HIS A 33 -5.96 -0.45 -7.16
N GLY A 34 -4.81 0.22 -7.22
CA GLY A 34 -4.70 1.68 -7.15
C GLY A 34 -4.92 2.30 -5.75
N MET A 35 -4.89 1.50 -4.69
CA MET A 35 -5.05 2.01 -3.31
C MET A 35 -3.73 2.53 -2.72
N VAL A 36 -2.60 2.08 -3.27
CA VAL A 36 -1.24 2.48 -2.85
C VAL A 36 -0.43 2.81 -4.10
N ASP A 37 0.26 3.94 -4.09
CA ASP A 37 1.06 4.39 -5.24
C ASP A 37 2.36 3.57 -5.40
N LEU A 38 3.04 3.26 -4.30
CA LEU A 38 4.38 2.66 -4.32
C LEU A 38 4.55 1.58 -3.25
N VAL A 39 5.06 0.42 -3.67
CA VAL A 39 5.62 -0.63 -2.80
C VAL A 39 7.12 -0.70 -3.06
N VAL A 40 7.93 -0.46 -2.03
CA VAL A 40 9.39 -0.36 -2.16
C VAL A 40 10.09 -1.28 -1.16
N ASP A 41 11.30 -1.72 -1.50
CA ASP A 41 12.12 -2.50 -0.58
C ASP A 41 12.48 -1.63 0.65
N ARG A 42 12.50 -2.25 1.84
CA ARG A 42 12.79 -1.54 3.09
C ARG A 42 14.15 -0.84 3.07
N ARG A 43 15.14 -1.37 2.33
CA ARG A 43 16.48 -0.79 2.18
C ARG A 43 16.46 0.53 1.39
N GLU A 44 15.47 0.72 0.53
CA GLU A 44 15.34 1.92 -0.32
C GLU A 44 14.48 3.01 0.33
N LEU A 45 13.75 2.68 1.40
CA LEU A 45 12.76 3.55 2.04
C LEU A 45 13.27 4.97 2.33
N LYS A 46 14.49 5.11 2.88
CA LYS A 46 15.08 6.42 3.18
C LYS A 46 15.23 7.28 1.93
N SER A 47 15.77 6.71 0.85
CA SER A 47 16.00 7.43 -0.40
C SER A 47 14.70 7.84 -1.10
N VAL A 48 13.68 6.97 -1.04
CA VAL A 48 12.37 7.24 -1.61
C VAL A 48 11.68 8.37 -0.85
N ILE A 49 11.69 8.33 0.48
CA ILE A 49 11.12 9.41 1.32
C ILE A 49 11.83 10.74 1.06
N GLU A 50 13.17 10.75 1.00
CA GLU A 50 13.93 11.97 0.68
C GLU A 50 13.48 12.58 -0.66
N LYS A 51 13.35 11.75 -1.71
CA LYS A 51 12.91 12.19 -3.03
C LYS A 51 11.50 12.77 -2.99
N LEU A 52 10.56 12.12 -2.30
CA LEU A 52 9.18 12.59 -2.19
C LEU A 52 9.09 13.93 -1.46
N LEU A 53 9.80 14.08 -0.33
CA LEU A 53 9.86 15.33 0.41
C LEU A 53 10.47 16.46 -0.42
N ARG A 54 11.57 16.19 -1.13
CA ARG A 54 12.19 17.18 -2.03
C ARG A 54 11.20 17.66 -3.10
N HIS A 55 10.42 16.76 -3.69
CA HIS A 55 9.38 17.13 -4.66
C HIS A 55 8.24 17.94 -4.02
N GLN A 56 7.82 17.63 -2.80
CA GLN A 56 6.80 18.42 -2.09
C GLN A 56 7.30 19.83 -1.74
N HIS A 57 8.55 19.98 -1.32
CA HIS A 57 9.13 21.27 -0.94
C HIS A 57 9.56 22.14 -2.14
N ALA A 58 9.84 21.55 -3.30
CA ALA A 58 10.21 22.30 -4.50
C ALA A 58 9.09 23.24 -5.01
N GLY A 59 7.85 23.06 -4.57
CA GLY A 59 6.72 23.97 -4.85
C GLY A 59 6.46 25.03 -3.77
N TRP A 60 7.20 25.00 -2.65
CA TRP A 60 7.09 25.93 -1.51
C TRP A 60 8.32 26.85 -1.43
N SER A 61 8.76 27.35 -2.59
CA SER A 61 9.84 28.33 -2.66
C SER A 61 9.20 29.71 -2.88
N ASP A 62 9.11 30.49 -1.81
CA ASP A 62 9.19 31.95 -1.89
C ASP A 62 10.67 32.37 -1.95
#